data_AF-A0A379JHH9-F1
#
_entry.id   AF-A0A379JHH9-F1
#
_cell.length_a   1.000
_cell.length_b   1.000
_cell.length_c   1.000
_cell.angle_alpha   90.00
_cell.angle_beta   90.00
_cell.angle_gamma   90.00
#
_symmetry.space_group_name_H-M   'P 1'
#
loop_
_entity.id
_entity.type
_entity.pdbx_description
1 polymer ?
#
loop_
_entity_poly.entity_id
_entity_poly.type
_entity_poly.pdbx_seq_one_letter_code
_entity_poly.pdbx_strand_id
1 'polypeptide(L)'
;MICPHCSANLLRRERGDRRCSTCGRSFALEPKESPLGLHDLRLRRLVDRLRDERELRYTAAQLWYAASRTKLPDGLGLFRGVRLAVCATVVGFGLLVWLGGVSGFAAIVITAVLVVLAVLGMRRVRPWFAERAVIRMPVPYDSFRADVIGAWAHTYGAAPPGVVDENTIRPPAVDDPRYAVLCQDRSVLACLTANDVAGTWSMLVTDRMDLLPADIPVFLLHDASVRGVTFAVDARAALGSRAVTVGLLPHTVAMSRSALRLREPWHGDADLDRLRREGLPESGIEWLAEGWWAPIAAVPPAKLLSALGRAIERVDAAGDPDHDRARRIGFLSWPTG
;
A
#
# COMPACT_ATOMS: atom_id res chain seq x y z
N MET A 1 -26.17 -10.84 0.80
CA MET A 1 -24.78 -11.36 0.95
C MET A 1 -24.86 -12.83 0.61
N ILE A 2 -23.92 -13.33 -0.18
CA ILE A 2 -23.91 -14.75 -0.56
C ILE A 2 -23.27 -15.54 0.58
N CYS A 3 -23.98 -16.55 1.10
CA CYS A 3 -23.48 -17.44 2.14
C CYS A 3 -22.24 -18.19 1.63
N PRO A 4 -21.12 -18.23 2.38
CA PRO A 4 -19.91 -18.92 1.95
C PRO A 4 -20.02 -20.46 1.98
N HIS A 5 -21.10 -21.00 2.56
CA HIS A 5 -21.30 -22.44 2.72
C HIS A 5 -22.32 -23.04 1.74
N CYS A 6 -23.49 -22.41 1.58
CA CYS A 6 -24.58 -22.91 0.73
C CYS A 6 -24.86 -22.04 -0.50
N SER A 7 -24.10 -20.96 -0.70
CA SER A 7 -24.27 -20.03 -1.82
C SER A 7 -25.64 -19.33 -1.90
N ALA A 8 -26.51 -19.48 -0.89
CA ALA A 8 -27.77 -18.76 -0.80
C ALA A 8 -27.52 -17.25 -0.66
N ASN A 9 -28.28 -16.43 -1.39
CA ASN A 9 -28.22 -14.97 -1.25
C ASN A 9 -29.16 -14.52 -0.13
N LEU A 10 -28.59 -14.07 0.98
CA LEU A 10 -29.32 -13.74 2.20
C LEU A 10 -29.50 -12.23 2.38
N LEU A 11 -30.69 -11.82 2.82
CA LEU A 11 -30.99 -10.48 3.32
C LEU A 11 -30.46 -10.30 4.75
N ARG A 12 -30.41 -9.06 5.25
CA ARG A 12 -29.87 -8.78 6.60
C ARG A 12 -30.68 -9.46 7.71
N ARG A 13 -32.01 -9.46 7.59
CA ARG A 13 -32.92 -10.09 8.56
C ARG A 13 -32.80 -11.61 8.63
N GLU A 14 -32.23 -12.24 7.60
CA GLU A 14 -32.00 -13.68 7.46
C GLU A 14 -30.62 -14.13 7.99
N ARG A 15 -29.91 -13.20 8.64
CA ARG A 15 -28.49 -13.33 9.05
C ARG A 15 -28.28 -13.00 10.53
N GLY A 16 -29.22 -13.41 11.38
CA GLY A 16 -29.12 -13.21 12.83
C GLY A 16 -27.88 -13.90 13.40
N ASP A 17 -27.16 -13.21 14.28
CA ASP A 17 -25.97 -13.74 14.98
C ASP A 17 -24.89 -14.32 14.05
N ARG A 18 -24.71 -13.72 12.86
CA ARG A 18 -23.78 -14.18 11.82
C ARG A 18 -24.00 -15.62 11.37
N ARG A 19 -25.26 -16.10 11.42
CA ARG A 19 -25.65 -17.44 10.95
C ARG A 19 -26.54 -17.35 9.73
N CYS A 20 -26.35 -18.27 8.80
CA CYS A 20 -27.21 -18.41 7.64
C CYS A 20 -28.55 -19.04 8.05
N SER A 21 -29.68 -18.39 7.77
CA SER A 21 -31.01 -18.98 8.01
C SER A 21 -31.29 -20.25 7.21
N THR A 22 -30.67 -20.42 6.03
CA THR A 22 -30.89 -21.58 5.15
C THR A 22 -30.09 -22.81 5.60
N CYS A 23 -28.81 -22.65 5.95
CA CYS A 23 -27.93 -23.79 6.27
C CYS A 23 -27.48 -23.84 7.74
N GLY A 24 -27.87 -22.88 8.57
CA GLY A 24 -27.57 -22.81 10.01
C GLY A 24 -26.12 -22.53 10.39
N ARG A 25 -25.20 -22.50 9.42
CA ARG A 25 -23.76 -22.30 9.63
C ARG A 25 -23.42 -20.84 9.88
N SER A 26 -22.45 -20.62 10.76
CA SER A 26 -21.88 -19.30 11.04
C SER A 26 -20.90 -18.87 9.95
N PHE A 27 -20.78 -17.55 9.77
CA PHE A 27 -19.76 -16.91 8.94
C PHE A 27 -19.00 -15.89 9.79
N ALA A 28 -17.76 -15.59 9.42
CA ALA A 28 -16.86 -14.80 10.26
C ALA A 28 -17.16 -13.30 10.19
N LEU A 29 -17.40 -12.80 8.97
CA LEU A 29 -17.48 -11.38 8.66
C LEU A 29 -18.86 -11.00 8.14
N GLU A 30 -19.51 -10.06 8.81
CA GLU A 30 -20.75 -9.43 8.33
C GLU A 30 -20.44 -8.06 7.69
N PRO A 31 -20.83 -7.81 6.43
CA PRO A 31 -20.45 -6.59 5.71
C PRO A 31 -20.90 -5.26 6.33
N LYS A 32 -21.89 -5.23 7.24
CA LYS A 32 -22.26 -4.00 7.96
C LYS A 32 -21.52 -3.79 9.28
N GLU A 33 -20.96 -4.85 9.85
CA GLU A 33 -20.24 -4.81 11.14
C GLU A 33 -18.74 -4.78 10.93
N SER A 34 -18.24 -5.40 9.85
CA SER A 34 -16.81 -5.39 9.52
C SER A 34 -16.36 -3.95 9.19
N PRO A 35 -15.21 -3.50 9.72
CA PRO A 35 -14.74 -2.13 9.57
C PRO A 35 -14.44 -1.72 8.10
N LEU A 36 -14.19 -2.68 7.21
CA LEU A 36 -13.95 -2.46 5.78
C LEU A 36 -15.12 -2.89 4.87
N GLY A 37 -16.27 -3.23 5.46
CA GLY A 37 -17.39 -3.86 4.75
C GLY A 37 -17.01 -5.16 4.04
N LEU A 38 -16.15 -5.95 4.67
CA LEU A 38 -15.73 -7.27 4.20
C LEU A 38 -16.80 -8.30 4.55
N HIS A 39 -16.83 -9.33 3.72
CA HIS A 39 -17.59 -10.54 3.93
C HIS A 39 -16.68 -11.72 3.54
N ASP A 40 -16.99 -12.92 4.01
CA ASP A 40 -16.10 -14.07 3.89
C ASP A 40 -15.65 -14.35 2.46
N LEU A 41 -16.59 -14.35 1.49
CA LEU A 41 -16.22 -14.54 0.08
C LEU A 41 -15.30 -13.45 -0.47
N ARG A 42 -15.41 -12.21 0.00
CA ARG A 42 -14.52 -11.11 -0.42
C ARG A 42 -13.15 -11.28 0.22
N LEU A 43 -13.09 -11.73 1.46
CA LEU A 43 -11.83 -12.07 2.09
C LEU A 43 -11.15 -13.24 1.37
N ARG A 44 -11.87 -14.33 1.06
CA ARG A 44 -11.33 -15.46 0.27
C ARG A 44 -10.71 -14.99 -1.05
N ARG A 45 -11.42 -14.18 -1.84
CA ARG A 45 -10.87 -13.63 -3.09
C ARG A 45 -9.62 -12.77 -2.91
N LEU A 46 -9.50 -12.06 -1.77
CA LEU A 46 -8.30 -11.29 -1.45
C LEU A 46 -7.14 -12.22 -1.10
N VAL A 47 -7.42 -13.26 -0.30
CA VAL A 47 -6.47 -14.32 0.03
C VAL A 47 -5.98 -15.02 -1.24
N ASP A 48 -6.88 -15.47 -2.10
CA ASP A 48 -6.55 -16.16 -3.36
C ASP A 48 -5.63 -15.28 -4.23
N ARG A 49 -5.91 -13.98 -4.31
CA ARG A 49 -5.07 -13.03 -5.05
C ARG A 49 -3.67 -12.84 -4.45
N LEU A 50 -3.55 -12.88 -3.12
CA LEU A 50 -2.27 -12.72 -2.43
C LEU A 50 -1.42 -13.99 -2.50
N ARG A 51 -2.06 -15.15 -2.41
CA ARG A 51 -1.43 -16.47 -2.55
C ARG A 51 -0.99 -16.72 -3.98
N ASP A 52 -1.64 -16.13 -4.98
CA ASP A 52 -1.37 -16.41 -6.39
C ASP A 52 -1.58 -17.91 -6.69
N GLU A 53 -1.29 -18.37 -7.90
CA GLU A 53 -1.37 -19.82 -8.23
C GLU A 53 -0.31 -20.66 -7.49
N ARG A 54 0.72 -20.01 -6.95
CA ARG A 54 1.87 -20.64 -6.29
C ARG A 54 1.67 -20.88 -4.79
N GLU A 55 0.46 -20.68 -4.28
CA GLU A 55 0.13 -20.85 -2.86
C GLU A 55 1.00 -20.03 -1.88
N LEU A 56 1.49 -18.87 -2.34
CA LEU A 56 2.41 -18.01 -1.60
C LEU A 56 1.88 -17.65 -0.22
N ARG A 57 2.80 -17.52 0.73
CA ARG A 57 2.51 -17.01 2.07
C ARG A 57 2.52 -15.48 2.05
N TYR A 58 1.67 -14.87 2.86
CA TYR A 58 1.58 -13.42 2.97
C TYR A 58 1.39 -13.02 4.43
N THR A 59 1.76 -11.79 4.75
CA THR A 59 1.66 -11.25 6.11
C THR A 59 0.28 -10.65 6.38
N ALA A 60 -0.11 -10.61 7.65
CA ALA A 60 -1.33 -9.93 8.07
C ALA A 60 -1.31 -8.44 7.68
N ALA A 61 -0.15 -7.78 7.68
CA ALA A 61 0.04 -6.43 7.15
C ALA A 61 -0.24 -6.33 5.64
N GLN A 62 0.28 -7.26 4.83
CA GLN A 62 -0.01 -7.32 3.38
C GLN A 62 -1.52 -7.49 3.12
N LEU A 63 -2.18 -8.35 3.89
CA LEU A 63 -3.63 -8.53 3.81
C LEU A 63 -4.40 -7.26 4.22
N TRP A 64 -3.97 -6.58 5.29
CA TRP A 64 -4.54 -5.32 5.75
C TRP A 64 -4.46 -4.23 4.68
N TYR A 65 -3.29 -4.07 4.04
CA TYR A 65 -3.13 -3.13 2.93
C TYR A 65 -3.98 -3.51 1.72
N ALA A 66 -4.00 -4.79 1.35
CA ALA A 66 -4.79 -5.27 0.22
C ALA A 66 -6.31 -5.10 0.42
N ALA A 67 -6.80 -5.30 1.65
CA ALA A 67 -8.20 -5.11 2.00
C ALA A 67 -8.59 -3.63 2.04
N SER A 68 -7.74 -2.77 2.61
CA SER A 68 -8.07 -1.38 2.89
C SER A 68 -7.86 -0.44 1.69
N ARG A 69 -7.01 -0.80 0.71
CA ARG A 69 -6.67 0.07 -0.44
C ARG A 69 -7.87 0.61 -1.23
N THR A 70 -8.99 -0.12 -1.24
CA THR A 70 -10.21 0.28 -1.96
C THR A 70 -11.12 1.24 -1.18
N LYS A 71 -10.79 1.48 0.10
CA LYS A 71 -11.55 2.29 1.04
C LYS A 71 -10.74 3.48 1.57
N LEU A 72 -9.62 3.80 0.92
CA LEU A 72 -8.85 4.99 1.28
C LEU A 72 -9.71 6.24 1.15
N PRO A 73 -9.65 7.16 2.12
CA PRO A 73 -10.32 8.44 2.01
C PRO A 73 -9.71 9.23 0.85
N ASP A 74 -10.56 10.01 0.16
CA ASP A 74 -10.10 10.95 -0.88
C ASP A 74 -9.40 12.19 -0.29
N GLY A 75 -9.34 12.31 1.04
CA GLY A 75 -8.78 13.45 1.74
C GLY A 75 -9.64 14.72 1.68
N LEU A 76 -10.77 14.69 0.97
CA LEU A 76 -11.63 15.86 0.71
C LEU A 76 -12.88 15.88 1.59
N GLY A 77 -12.87 15.14 2.71
CA GLY A 77 -13.98 15.13 3.67
C GLY A 77 -14.28 16.52 4.23
N LEU A 78 -13.23 17.22 4.69
CA LEU A 78 -13.35 18.60 5.19
C LEU A 78 -13.84 19.56 4.09
N PHE A 79 -13.28 19.47 2.88
CA PHE A 79 -13.72 20.27 1.73
C PHE A 79 -15.22 20.08 1.43
N ARG A 80 -15.71 18.83 1.45
CA ARG A 80 -17.13 18.52 1.25
C ARG A 80 -18.01 19.11 2.36
N GLY A 81 -17.55 19.02 3.61
CA GLY A 81 -18.22 19.63 4.76
C GLY A 81 -18.32 21.15 4.64
N VAL A 82 -17.21 21.83 4.36
CA VAL A 82 -17.17 23.29 4.16
C VAL A 82 -18.04 23.70 2.98
N ARG A 83 -17.95 22.99 1.84
CA ARG A 83 -18.79 23.28 0.67
C ARG A 83 -20.27 23.18 1.00
N LEU A 84 -20.68 22.13 1.73
CA LEU A 84 -22.06 21.93 2.14
C LEU A 84 -22.52 23.04 3.10
N ALA A 85 -21.69 23.41 4.07
CA ALA A 85 -21.97 24.50 5.00
C ALA A 85 -22.16 25.84 4.26
N VAL A 86 -21.24 26.21 3.36
CA VAL A 86 -21.34 27.44 2.56
C VAL A 86 -22.62 27.46 1.71
N CYS A 87 -22.94 26.37 1.01
CA CYS A 87 -24.17 26.28 0.24
C CYS A 87 -25.42 26.39 1.12
N ALA A 88 -25.43 25.73 2.28
CA ALA A 88 -26.55 25.81 3.23
C ALA A 88 -26.73 27.24 3.79
N THR A 89 -25.63 27.94 4.10
CA THR A 89 -25.67 29.34 4.55
C THR A 89 -26.24 30.25 3.47
N VAL A 90 -25.84 30.09 2.20
CA VAL A 90 -26.37 30.89 1.08
C VAL A 90 -27.87 30.64 0.86
N VAL A 91 -28.31 29.39 0.90
CA VAL A 91 -29.73 29.05 0.77
C VAL A 91 -30.54 29.58 1.96
N GLY A 92 -30.02 29.47 3.19
CA GLY A 92 -30.65 30.03 4.38
C GLY A 92 -30.77 31.55 4.32
N PHE A 93 -29.74 32.25 3.82
CA PHE A 93 -29.80 33.68 3.58
C PHE A 93 -30.87 34.05 2.54
N GLY A 94 -30.96 33.29 1.44
CA GLY A 94 -32.00 33.44 0.44
C GLY A 94 -33.42 33.31 1.00
N LEU A 95 -33.62 32.35 1.90
CA LEU A 95 -34.90 32.16 2.60
C LEU A 95 -35.24 33.34 3.51
N LEU A 96 -34.26 33.89 4.23
CA LEU A 96 -34.45 35.09 5.06
C LEU A 96 -34.81 36.32 4.22
N VAL A 97 -34.16 36.50 3.06
CA VAL A 97 -34.49 37.59 2.12
C VAL A 97 -35.91 37.46 1.59
N TRP A 98 -36.35 36.24 1.30
CA TRP A 98 -37.73 35.97 0.90
C TRP A 98 -38.74 36.29 2.01
N LEU A 99 -38.48 35.85 3.24
CA LEU A 99 -39.32 36.16 4.41
C LEU A 99 -39.36 37.66 4.74
N GLY A 100 -38.31 38.41 4.39
CA GLY A 100 -38.21 39.86 4.55
C GLY A 100 -39.02 40.70 3.55
N GLY A 101 -39.82 40.07 2.67
CA GLY A 101 -40.76 40.77 1.78
C GLY A 101 -40.24 41.08 0.37
N VAL A 102 -39.07 40.55 -0.01
CA VAL A 102 -38.61 40.60 -1.41
C VAL A 102 -39.47 39.67 -2.26
N SER A 103 -39.75 40.07 -3.51
CA SER A 103 -40.54 39.23 -4.42
C SER A 103 -39.90 37.84 -4.57
N GLY A 104 -40.73 36.79 -4.49
CA GLY A 104 -40.25 35.40 -4.48
C GLY A 104 -39.34 35.07 -5.67
N PHE A 105 -39.66 35.61 -6.84
CA PHE A 105 -38.84 35.44 -8.03
C PHE A 105 -37.45 36.08 -7.90
N ALA A 106 -37.35 37.32 -7.41
CA ALA A 106 -36.07 37.98 -7.22
C ALA A 106 -35.21 37.27 -6.16
N ALA A 107 -35.81 36.84 -5.04
CA ALA A 107 -35.12 36.09 -4.00
C ALA A 107 -34.56 34.75 -4.53
N ILE A 108 -35.33 34.02 -5.35
CA ILE A 108 -34.88 32.77 -5.98
C ILE A 108 -33.70 33.02 -6.92
N VAL A 109 -33.78 34.01 -7.81
CA VAL A 109 -32.72 34.31 -8.78
C VAL A 109 -31.43 34.73 -8.06
N ILE A 110 -31.52 35.63 -7.08
CA ILE A 110 -30.35 36.08 -6.29
C ILE A 110 -29.71 34.89 -5.58
N THR A 111 -30.51 34.04 -4.94
CA THR A 111 -30.01 32.85 -4.24
C THR A 111 -29.32 31.88 -5.20
N ALA A 112 -29.93 31.63 -6.37
CA ALA A 112 -29.34 30.76 -7.39
C ALA A 112 -27.98 31.28 -7.87
N VAL A 113 -27.87 32.59 -8.15
CA VAL A 113 -26.61 33.22 -8.55
C VAL A 113 -25.56 33.09 -7.44
N LEU A 114 -25.91 33.37 -6.18
CA LEU A 114 -25.00 33.24 -5.05
C LEU A 114 -24.52 31.80 -4.84
N VAL A 115 -25.40 30.80 -5.03
CA VAL A 115 -25.02 29.38 -4.96
C VAL A 115 -24.03 29.03 -6.08
N VAL A 116 -24.26 29.51 -7.30
CA VAL A 116 -23.34 29.29 -8.42
C VAL A 116 -21.98 29.92 -8.14
N LEU A 117 -21.95 31.17 -7.64
CA LEU A 117 -20.71 31.85 -7.24
C LEU A 117 -19.99 31.12 -6.12
N ALA A 118 -20.71 30.64 -5.10
CA ALA A 118 -20.15 29.85 -4.01
C ALA A 118 -19.53 28.54 -4.51
N VAL A 119 -20.20 27.82 -5.41
CA VAL A 119 -19.67 26.57 -6.01
C VAL A 119 -18.41 26.86 -6.84
N LEU A 120 -18.40 27.93 -7.61
CA LEU A 120 -17.24 28.36 -8.40
C LEU A 120 -16.06 28.78 -7.50
N GLY A 121 -16.33 29.54 -6.42
CA GLY A 121 -15.35 29.88 -5.41
C GLY A 121 -14.75 28.65 -4.75
N MET A 122 -15.59 27.70 -4.32
CA MET A 122 -15.13 26.45 -3.73
C MET A 122 -14.28 25.61 -4.69
N ARG A 123 -14.54 25.65 -6.00
CA ARG A 123 -13.66 24.99 -6.99
C ARG A 123 -12.23 25.54 -6.98
N ARG A 124 -12.05 26.84 -6.70
CA ARG A 124 -10.73 27.48 -6.62
C ARG A 124 -9.98 27.14 -5.32
N VAL A 125 -10.70 26.89 -4.23
CA VAL A 125 -10.09 26.51 -2.94
C VAL A 125 -9.84 24.99 -2.85
N ARG A 126 -10.47 24.18 -3.69
CA ARG A 126 -10.27 22.72 -3.74
C ARG A 126 -8.79 22.28 -3.74
N PRO A 127 -7.87 22.82 -4.57
CA PRO A 127 -6.46 22.41 -4.55
C PRO A 127 -5.80 22.62 -3.17
N TRP A 128 -6.07 23.74 -2.50
CA TRP A 128 -5.56 24.01 -1.16
C TRP A 128 -5.97 22.95 -0.11
N PHE A 129 -7.21 22.45 -0.20
CA PHE A 129 -7.67 21.33 0.64
C PHE A 129 -7.03 20.00 0.23
N ALA A 130 -6.86 19.78 -1.07
CA ALA A 130 -6.24 18.56 -1.59
C ALA A 130 -4.77 18.46 -1.16
N GLU A 131 -4.05 19.58 -1.11
CA GLU A 131 -2.66 19.69 -0.63
C GLU A 131 -2.53 19.43 0.88
N ARG A 132 -3.56 19.74 1.66
CA ARG A 132 -3.56 19.51 3.13
C ARG A 132 -4.22 18.20 3.54
N ALA A 133 -4.64 17.39 2.57
CA ALA A 133 -5.30 16.14 2.82
C ALA A 133 -4.37 15.15 3.54
N VAL A 134 -4.83 14.63 4.68
CA VAL A 134 -4.19 13.48 5.32
C VAL A 134 -4.88 12.21 4.82
N ILE A 135 -4.11 11.29 4.25
CA ILE A 135 -4.60 10.01 3.74
C ILE A 135 -3.94 8.90 4.55
N ARG A 136 -4.68 8.43 5.55
CA ARG A 136 -4.31 7.30 6.40
C ARG A 136 -5.12 6.08 6.05
N MET A 137 -4.64 4.94 6.54
CA MET A 137 -5.42 3.72 6.52
C MET A 137 -6.71 3.90 7.33
N PRO A 138 -7.88 3.53 6.77
CA PRO A 138 -9.18 3.79 7.39
C PRO A 138 -9.42 2.97 8.66
N VAL A 139 -8.67 1.88 8.83
CA VAL A 139 -8.79 0.97 9.97
C VAL A 139 -7.39 0.74 10.54
N PRO A 140 -7.16 0.92 11.84
CA PRO A 140 -5.89 0.59 12.48
C PRO A 140 -5.52 -0.87 12.29
N TYR A 141 -4.23 -1.17 12.23
CA TYR A 141 -3.74 -2.52 12.00
C TYR A 141 -4.21 -3.51 13.08
N ASP A 142 -4.14 -3.14 14.36
CA ASP A 142 -4.53 -4.01 15.47
C ASP A 142 -6.03 -4.33 15.46
N SER A 143 -6.87 -3.34 15.14
CA SER A 143 -8.32 -3.56 14.94
C SER A 143 -8.57 -4.52 13.79
N PHE A 144 -7.83 -4.38 12.67
CA PHE A 144 -7.95 -5.33 11.56
C PHE A 144 -7.55 -6.76 11.96
N ARG A 145 -6.45 -6.92 12.72
CA ARG A 145 -6.03 -8.23 13.23
C ARG A 145 -7.10 -8.85 14.11
N ALA A 146 -7.66 -8.11 15.05
CA ALA A 146 -8.69 -8.62 15.95
C ALA A 146 -10.02 -8.91 15.21
N ASP A 147 -10.57 -7.91 14.52
CA ASP A 147 -11.94 -7.94 14.00
C ASP A 147 -12.09 -8.74 12.70
N VAL A 148 -10.98 -8.96 11.97
CA VAL A 148 -11.00 -9.70 10.69
C VAL A 148 -10.28 -11.04 10.82
N ILE A 149 -9.00 -11.03 11.17
CA ILE A 149 -8.21 -12.27 11.25
C ILE A 149 -8.62 -13.10 12.48
N GLY A 150 -8.79 -12.46 13.64
CA GLY A 150 -9.25 -13.10 14.87
C GLY A 150 -10.66 -13.64 14.75
N ALA A 151 -11.60 -12.83 14.23
CA ALA A 151 -12.97 -13.29 13.95
C ALA A 151 -13.01 -14.48 12.98
N TRP A 152 -12.17 -14.46 11.93
CA TRP A 152 -12.05 -15.60 11.01
C TRP A 152 -11.54 -16.86 11.72
N ALA A 153 -10.46 -16.74 12.49
CA ALA A 153 -9.89 -17.85 13.23
C ALA A 153 -10.87 -18.43 14.25
N HIS A 154 -11.64 -17.58 14.93
CA HIS A 154 -12.67 -18.02 15.87
C HIS A 154 -13.78 -18.83 15.18
N THR A 155 -14.27 -18.39 14.01
CA THR A 155 -15.35 -19.08 13.30
C THR A 155 -14.90 -20.34 12.57
N TYR A 156 -13.70 -20.34 11.98
CA TYR A 156 -13.21 -21.42 11.12
C TYR A 156 -12.16 -22.32 11.77
N GLY A 157 -11.74 -22.03 13.00
CA GLY A 157 -10.74 -22.81 13.75
C GLY A 157 -9.29 -22.57 13.32
N ALA A 158 -9.05 -21.80 12.26
CA ALA A 158 -7.72 -21.47 11.75
C ALA A 158 -7.71 -20.09 11.10
N ALA A 159 -6.54 -19.44 11.09
CA ALA A 159 -6.36 -18.16 10.40
C ALA A 159 -6.63 -18.29 8.88
N PRO A 160 -6.90 -17.18 8.17
CA PRO A 160 -7.06 -17.20 6.72
C PRO A 160 -5.90 -17.93 6.02
N PRO A 161 -6.16 -18.82 5.05
CA PRO A 161 -5.11 -19.65 4.44
C PRO A 161 -3.92 -18.83 3.94
N GLY A 162 -2.71 -19.23 4.29
CA GLY A 162 -1.48 -18.56 3.82
C GLY A 162 -1.04 -17.34 4.62
N VAL A 163 -1.86 -16.84 5.57
CA VAL A 163 -1.43 -15.75 6.45
C VAL A 163 -0.34 -16.22 7.42
N VAL A 164 0.67 -15.38 7.63
CA VAL A 164 1.69 -15.58 8.65
C VAL A 164 1.68 -14.42 9.64
N ASP A 165 1.91 -14.73 10.91
CA ASP A 165 2.11 -13.70 11.94
C ASP A 165 3.56 -13.22 11.87
N GLU A 166 3.74 -11.95 11.57
CA GLU A 166 5.06 -11.32 11.48
C GLU A 166 5.76 -11.32 12.85
N ASN A 167 4.99 -11.51 13.93
CA ASN A 167 5.49 -11.49 15.28
C ASN A 167 6.19 -12.78 15.70
N THR A 168 5.86 -13.90 15.06
CA THR A 168 6.33 -15.23 15.46
C THR A 168 7.40 -15.77 14.52
N ILE A 169 7.31 -15.46 13.22
CA ILE A 169 8.29 -15.93 12.25
C ILE A 169 9.64 -15.21 12.42
N ARG A 170 10.72 -15.99 12.28
CA ARG A 170 12.10 -15.53 12.35
C ARG A 170 12.85 -16.02 11.12
N PRO A 171 13.67 -15.17 10.48
CA PRO A 171 14.59 -15.63 9.45
C PRO A 171 15.44 -16.80 9.96
N PRO A 172 15.57 -17.89 9.18
CA PRO A 172 16.51 -18.96 9.53
C PRO A 172 17.95 -18.45 9.42
N ALA A 173 18.86 -19.07 10.16
CA ALA A 173 20.29 -18.90 9.93
C ALA A 173 20.65 -19.54 8.58
N VAL A 174 21.56 -18.91 7.85
CA VAL A 174 22.11 -19.41 6.58
C VAL A 174 23.62 -19.41 6.73
N ASP A 175 24.24 -20.60 6.65
CA ASP A 175 25.67 -20.77 6.94
C ASP A 175 26.57 -20.16 5.86
N ASP A 176 26.20 -20.31 4.59
CA ASP A 176 26.94 -19.77 3.43
C ASP A 176 25.99 -18.99 2.50
N PRO A 177 25.62 -17.75 2.88
CA PRO A 177 24.69 -16.96 2.10
C PRO A 177 25.35 -16.40 0.84
N ARG A 178 24.73 -16.63 -0.34
CA ARG A 178 25.18 -16.07 -1.63
C ARG A 178 24.71 -14.64 -1.85
N TYR A 179 23.59 -14.28 -1.23
CA TYR A 179 23.00 -12.95 -1.29
C TYR A 179 22.48 -12.57 0.08
N ALA A 180 22.31 -11.27 0.32
CA ALA A 180 21.58 -10.77 1.47
C ALA A 180 20.45 -9.84 1.04
N VAL A 181 19.39 -9.78 1.84
CA VAL A 181 18.35 -8.75 1.74
C VAL A 181 18.30 -7.98 3.05
N LEU A 182 18.34 -6.66 2.94
CA LEU A 182 18.27 -5.74 4.07
C LEU A 182 16.96 -4.92 3.98
N CYS A 183 16.10 -5.04 4.98
CA CYS A 183 14.82 -4.33 5.04
C CYS A 183 14.45 -3.95 6.48
N GLN A 184 14.02 -2.70 6.70
CA GLN A 184 13.54 -2.27 8.02
C GLN A 184 12.11 -2.76 8.34
N ASP A 185 11.34 -3.17 7.33
CA ASP A 185 9.96 -3.59 7.52
C ASP A 185 9.89 -5.08 7.88
N ARG A 186 9.54 -5.36 9.14
CA ARG A 186 9.39 -6.72 9.67
C ARG A 186 8.37 -7.55 8.90
N SER A 187 7.31 -6.95 8.38
CA SER A 187 6.30 -7.66 7.60
C SER A 187 6.83 -8.09 6.25
N VAL A 188 7.75 -7.33 5.66
CA VAL A 188 8.45 -7.75 4.45
C VAL A 188 9.43 -8.88 4.75
N LEU A 189 10.23 -8.78 5.81
CA LEU A 189 11.13 -9.87 6.23
C LEU A 189 10.37 -11.17 6.53
N ALA A 190 9.24 -11.06 7.23
CA ALA A 190 8.35 -12.19 7.51
C ALA A 190 7.76 -12.80 6.23
N CYS A 191 7.33 -11.97 5.27
CA CYS A 191 6.84 -12.42 3.97
C CYS A 191 7.92 -13.22 3.22
N LEU A 192 9.13 -12.67 3.13
CA LEU A 192 10.25 -13.31 2.45
C LEU A 192 10.62 -14.63 3.12
N THR A 193 10.71 -14.64 4.45
CA THR A 193 11.01 -15.85 5.23
C THR A 193 9.94 -16.93 5.01
N ALA A 194 8.67 -16.56 5.04
CA ALA A 194 7.56 -17.51 4.87
C ALA A 194 7.48 -18.12 3.46
N ASN A 195 8.12 -17.51 2.47
CA ASN A 195 8.20 -18.01 1.10
C ASN A 195 9.58 -18.60 0.78
N ASP A 196 10.34 -18.99 1.80
CA ASP A 196 11.61 -19.72 1.70
C ASP A 196 12.64 -19.09 0.75
N VAL A 197 12.78 -17.76 0.79
CA VAL A 197 13.85 -17.10 0.01
C VAL A 197 15.23 -17.51 0.49
N ALA A 198 15.35 -17.88 1.77
CA ALA A 198 16.58 -18.34 2.38
C ALA A 198 17.04 -19.66 1.75
N GLY A 199 16.16 -20.65 1.61
CA GLY A 199 16.47 -21.89 0.90
C GLY A 199 16.58 -21.70 -0.61
N THR A 200 15.65 -20.96 -1.22
CA THR A 200 15.56 -20.82 -2.69
C THR A 200 16.78 -20.12 -3.31
N TRP A 201 17.30 -19.08 -2.64
CA TRP A 201 18.40 -18.27 -3.16
C TRP A 201 19.65 -18.29 -2.27
N SER A 202 19.71 -19.16 -1.24
CA SER A 202 20.78 -19.11 -0.22
C SER A 202 20.93 -17.69 0.33
N MET A 203 19.80 -17.07 0.69
CA MET A 203 19.72 -15.65 1.00
C MET A 203 19.62 -15.37 2.50
N LEU A 204 20.53 -14.55 3.02
CA LEU A 204 20.40 -13.98 4.36
C LEU A 204 19.31 -12.91 4.39
N VAL A 205 18.33 -13.03 5.28
CA VAL A 205 17.22 -12.07 5.44
C VAL A 205 17.37 -11.34 6.77
N THR A 206 17.59 -10.02 6.77
CA THR A 206 17.85 -9.27 8.00
C THR A 206 17.39 -7.81 7.93
N ASP A 207 17.16 -7.20 9.10
CA ASP A 207 16.97 -5.75 9.29
C ASP A 207 18.25 -5.03 9.72
N ARG A 208 19.32 -5.78 9.97
CA ARG A 208 20.54 -5.32 10.62
C ARG A 208 21.74 -5.37 9.69
N MET A 209 22.40 -4.22 9.55
CA MET A 209 23.60 -4.10 8.71
C MET A 209 24.81 -4.84 9.28
N ASP A 210 24.92 -4.96 10.60
CA ASP A 210 26.06 -5.59 11.28
C ASP A 210 26.08 -7.12 11.13
N LEU A 211 24.98 -7.72 10.67
CA LEU A 211 24.87 -9.15 10.38
C LEU A 211 25.22 -9.48 8.92
N LEU A 212 25.50 -8.47 8.08
CA LEU A 212 25.75 -8.68 6.66
C LEU A 212 27.19 -9.15 6.41
N PRO A 213 27.39 -10.25 5.66
CA PRO A 213 28.71 -10.65 5.18
C PRO A 213 29.35 -9.58 4.29
N ALA A 214 30.69 -9.54 4.28
CA ALA A 214 31.44 -8.48 3.62
C ALA A 214 31.35 -8.52 2.09
N ASP A 215 31.38 -9.71 1.50
CA ASP A 215 31.70 -9.90 0.07
C ASP A 215 30.51 -10.30 -0.81
N ILE A 216 29.28 -10.20 -0.30
CA ILE A 216 28.09 -10.63 -1.03
C ILE A 216 27.19 -9.44 -1.44
N PRO A 217 26.47 -9.55 -2.57
CA PRO A 217 25.46 -8.56 -2.96
C PRO A 217 24.36 -8.43 -1.91
N VAL A 218 23.98 -7.19 -1.59
CA VAL A 218 22.94 -6.85 -0.60
C VAL A 218 21.80 -6.12 -1.29
N PHE A 219 20.64 -6.75 -1.35
CA PHE A 219 19.41 -6.16 -1.89
C PHE A 219 18.72 -5.30 -0.85
N LEU A 220 18.63 -4.00 -1.11
CA LEU A 220 18.02 -3.02 -0.22
C LEU A 220 16.53 -2.87 -0.53
N LEU A 221 15.69 -3.22 0.43
CA LEU A 221 14.24 -3.07 0.38
C LEU A 221 13.79 -1.99 1.35
N HIS A 222 13.04 -1.01 0.85
CA HIS A 222 12.57 0.12 1.64
C HIS A 222 11.25 0.67 1.09
N ASP A 223 10.54 1.39 1.97
CA ASP A 223 9.36 2.18 1.61
C ASP A 223 9.72 3.33 0.67
N ALA A 224 8.76 3.76 -0.15
CA ALA A 224 8.84 5.06 -0.80
C ALA A 224 8.40 6.11 0.24
N SER A 225 9.28 6.42 1.19
CA SER A 225 9.10 7.43 2.23
C SER A 225 10.43 8.14 2.46
N VAL A 226 10.43 9.31 3.11
CA VAL A 226 11.68 10.01 3.43
C VAL A 226 12.60 9.10 4.25
N ARG A 227 12.07 8.46 5.30
CA ARG A 227 12.83 7.51 6.13
C ARG A 227 13.38 6.33 5.32
N GLY A 228 12.57 5.73 4.45
CA GLY A 228 12.96 4.58 3.66
C GLY A 228 14.05 4.90 2.64
N VAL A 229 13.94 6.04 1.96
CA VAL A 229 14.94 6.49 0.98
C VAL A 229 16.23 6.91 1.68
N THR A 230 16.16 7.65 2.79
CA THR A 230 17.35 7.99 3.59
C THR A 230 18.08 6.75 4.07
N PHE A 231 17.34 5.74 4.56
CA PHE A 231 17.91 4.45 4.91
C PHE A 231 18.64 3.79 3.73
N ALA A 232 18.06 3.81 2.53
CA ALA A 232 18.69 3.24 1.35
C ALA A 232 19.98 3.98 0.95
N VAL A 233 20.00 5.30 1.10
CA VAL A 233 21.21 6.13 0.91
C VAL A 233 22.28 5.77 1.92
N ASP A 234 21.93 5.72 3.21
CA ASP A 234 22.87 5.39 4.29
C ASP A 234 23.45 3.98 4.10
N ALA A 235 22.60 3.01 3.79
CA ALA A 235 23.02 1.64 3.51
C ALA A 235 23.93 1.57 2.28
N ARG A 236 23.62 2.29 1.20
CA ARG A 236 24.51 2.35 0.02
C ARG A 236 25.87 2.95 0.34
N ALA A 237 25.91 4.02 1.14
CA ALA A 237 27.15 4.65 1.55
C ALA A 237 28.03 3.69 2.37
N ALA A 238 27.42 2.89 3.27
CA ALA A 238 28.13 1.91 4.09
C ALA A 238 28.55 0.65 3.33
N LEU A 239 27.72 0.18 2.40
CA LEU A 239 27.92 -1.10 1.70
C LEU A 239 28.72 -0.94 0.41
N GLY A 240 28.74 0.24 -0.22
CA GLY A 240 29.45 0.49 -1.47
C GLY A 240 28.82 -0.23 -2.67
N SER A 241 29.65 -0.82 -3.54
CA SER A 241 29.23 -1.42 -4.82
C SER A 241 28.34 -2.66 -4.68
N ARG A 242 28.35 -3.33 -3.52
CA ARG A 242 27.48 -4.49 -3.26
C ARG A 242 26.04 -4.14 -2.95
N ALA A 243 25.70 -2.87 -2.69
CA ALA A 243 24.32 -2.47 -2.42
C ALA A 243 23.50 -2.36 -3.72
N VAL A 244 22.45 -3.16 -3.82
CA VAL A 244 21.51 -3.16 -4.95
C VAL A 244 20.15 -2.69 -4.47
N THR A 245 19.74 -1.48 -4.87
CA THR A 245 18.43 -0.94 -4.48
C THR A 245 17.30 -1.63 -5.24
N VAL A 246 16.41 -2.30 -4.51
CA VAL A 246 15.20 -2.98 -5.04
C VAL A 246 13.91 -2.38 -4.43
N GLY A 247 14.04 -1.52 -3.43
CA GLY A 247 12.94 -0.84 -2.75
C GLY A 247 12.08 0.06 -3.63
N LEU A 248 11.01 0.61 -3.04
CA LEU A 248 10.07 1.45 -3.75
C LEU A 248 10.67 2.85 -4.00
N LEU A 249 10.71 3.25 -5.26
CA LEU A 249 11.16 4.58 -5.67
C LEU A 249 9.97 5.56 -5.71
N PRO A 250 10.06 6.73 -5.04
CA PRO A 250 8.98 7.73 -5.00
C PRO A 250 8.40 8.10 -6.36
N HIS A 251 9.24 8.44 -7.33
CA HIS A 251 8.80 8.85 -8.67
C HIS A 251 8.09 7.70 -9.43
N THR A 252 8.56 6.46 -9.28
CA THR A 252 7.91 5.28 -9.90
C THR A 252 6.55 4.98 -9.25
N VAL A 253 6.46 5.11 -7.93
CA VAL A 253 5.21 4.95 -7.17
C VAL A 253 4.20 6.04 -7.55
N ALA A 254 4.65 7.29 -7.70
CA ALA A 254 3.80 8.41 -8.08
C ALA A 254 3.09 8.15 -9.43
N MET A 255 3.80 7.55 -10.39
CA MET A 255 3.25 7.19 -11.72
C MET A 255 2.36 5.94 -11.70
N SER A 256 2.44 5.10 -10.66
CA SER A 256 1.70 3.84 -10.59
C SER A 256 0.28 4.06 -10.08
N ARG A 257 -0.71 3.81 -10.95
CA ARG A 257 -2.15 3.82 -10.56
C ARG A 257 -2.51 2.71 -9.58
N SER A 258 -1.69 1.66 -9.49
CA SER A 258 -1.98 0.47 -8.68
C SER A 258 -1.31 0.47 -7.32
N ALA A 259 -0.37 1.40 -7.08
CA ALA A 259 0.34 1.52 -5.81
C ALA A 259 -0.55 2.13 -4.74
N LEU A 260 -0.46 1.59 -3.52
CA LEU A 260 -1.04 2.21 -2.34
C LEU A 260 -0.22 3.47 -2.03
N ARG A 261 -0.90 4.60 -1.89
CA ARG A 261 -0.27 5.88 -1.54
C ARG A 261 -0.99 6.46 -0.34
N LEU A 262 -0.22 6.78 0.68
CA LEU A 262 -0.66 7.41 1.91
C LEU A 262 -0.06 8.81 1.96
N ARG A 263 -0.68 9.68 2.74
CA ARG A 263 -0.23 11.08 2.86
C ARG A 263 -0.28 11.53 4.29
N GLU A 264 0.86 11.95 4.81
CA GLU A 264 1.00 12.56 6.12
C GLU A 264 1.93 13.77 6.01
N PRO A 265 1.63 14.89 6.69
CA PRO A 265 2.47 16.08 6.61
C PRO A 265 3.92 15.76 6.99
N TRP A 266 4.86 16.17 6.14
CA TRP A 266 6.29 16.12 6.40
C TRP A 266 6.80 17.52 6.76
N HIS A 267 7.72 17.60 7.71
CA HIS A 267 8.24 18.88 8.23
C HIS A 267 9.78 18.97 8.23
N GLY A 268 10.48 17.96 7.68
CA GLY A 268 11.95 17.89 7.70
C GLY A 268 12.58 18.28 6.36
N ASP A 269 12.78 19.58 6.13
CA ASP A 269 13.38 20.08 4.87
C ASP A 269 14.85 19.66 4.71
N ALA A 270 15.59 19.54 5.82
CA ALA A 270 16.99 19.12 5.81
C ALA A 270 17.19 17.71 5.22
N ASP A 271 16.27 16.78 5.49
CA ASP A 271 16.31 15.43 4.91
C ASP A 271 16.04 15.46 3.41
N LEU A 272 15.08 16.29 2.96
CA LEU A 272 14.78 16.45 1.54
C LEU A 272 15.95 17.07 0.77
N ASP A 273 16.59 18.10 1.34
CA ASP A 273 17.78 18.71 0.76
C ASP A 273 18.95 17.72 0.66
N ARG A 274 19.09 16.85 1.66
CA ARG A 274 20.06 15.75 1.62
C ARG A 274 19.73 14.80 0.47
N LEU A 275 18.49 14.32 0.37
CA LEU A 275 18.07 13.41 -0.70
C LEU A 275 18.25 14.02 -2.10
N ARG A 276 18.06 15.34 -2.24
CA ARG A 276 18.32 16.07 -3.48
C ARG A 276 19.82 16.04 -3.83
N ARG A 277 20.71 16.27 -2.87
CA ARG A 277 22.18 16.17 -3.09
C ARG A 277 22.63 14.77 -3.46
N GLU A 278 21.97 13.75 -2.94
CA GLU A 278 22.21 12.33 -3.24
C GLU A 278 21.63 11.89 -4.60
N GLY A 279 21.06 12.83 -5.37
CA GLY A 279 20.63 12.61 -6.75
C GLY A 279 19.23 12.02 -6.90
N LEU A 280 18.38 12.09 -5.87
CA LEU A 280 16.97 11.73 -6.05
C LEU A 280 16.32 12.70 -7.05
N PRO A 281 15.55 12.21 -8.05
CA PRO A 281 14.88 13.08 -9.02
C PRO A 281 13.97 14.10 -8.33
N GLU A 282 13.90 15.33 -8.86
CA GLU A 282 13.10 16.41 -8.25
C GLU A 282 11.63 16.02 -8.14
N SER A 283 11.06 15.30 -9.12
CA SER A 283 9.70 14.77 -9.03
C SER A 283 9.47 13.84 -7.85
N GLY A 284 10.52 13.13 -7.41
CA GLY A 284 10.49 12.32 -6.20
C GLY A 284 10.60 13.15 -4.92
N ILE A 285 11.41 14.21 -4.95
CA ILE A 285 11.55 15.16 -3.84
C ILE A 285 10.23 15.90 -3.59
N GLU A 286 9.61 16.46 -4.64
CA GLU A 286 8.31 17.13 -4.56
C GLU A 286 7.23 16.20 -3.98
N TRP A 287 7.20 14.95 -4.45
CA TRP A 287 6.24 13.96 -3.96
C TRP A 287 6.41 13.66 -2.46
N LEU A 288 7.66 13.55 -1.99
CA LEU A 288 7.97 13.38 -0.58
C LEU A 288 7.68 14.65 0.25
N ALA A 289 7.99 15.83 -0.29
CA ALA A 289 7.74 17.13 0.34
C ALA A 289 6.24 17.38 0.54
N GLU A 290 5.41 16.92 -0.39
CA GLU A 290 3.95 16.90 -0.25
C GLU A 290 3.44 15.96 0.87
N GLY A 291 4.31 15.16 1.48
CA GLY A 291 3.99 14.23 2.53
C GLY A 291 3.50 12.87 2.04
N TRP A 292 3.63 12.57 0.74
CA TRP A 292 3.25 11.27 0.23
C TRP A 292 4.27 10.20 0.61
N TRP A 293 3.77 9.01 0.88
CA TRP A 293 4.58 7.83 1.06
C TRP A 293 3.85 6.55 0.67
N ALA A 294 4.61 5.48 0.43
CA ALA A 294 4.05 4.16 0.15
C ALA A 294 4.83 3.05 0.88
N PRO A 295 4.12 2.23 1.70
CA PRO A 295 4.74 1.12 2.40
C PRO A 295 5.08 -0.03 1.44
N ILE A 296 6.28 -0.57 1.56
CA ILE A 296 6.73 -1.76 0.83
C ILE A 296 5.95 -3.00 1.28
N ALA A 297 5.47 -3.04 2.53
CA ALA A 297 4.54 -4.06 3.01
C ALA A 297 3.18 -4.06 2.29
N ALA A 298 2.82 -3.02 1.52
CA ALA A 298 1.63 -3.05 0.66
C ALA A 298 1.85 -3.77 -0.68
N VAL A 299 3.10 -4.14 -1.01
CA VAL A 299 3.42 -4.89 -2.22
C VAL A 299 3.02 -6.36 -2.04
N PRO A 300 2.23 -6.95 -2.97
CA PRO A 300 1.88 -8.37 -2.91
C PRO A 300 3.11 -9.29 -2.95
N PRO A 301 3.09 -10.45 -2.27
CA PRO A 301 4.23 -11.39 -2.23
C PRO A 301 4.76 -11.73 -3.62
N ALA A 302 3.87 -12.06 -4.56
CA ALA A 302 4.25 -12.40 -5.93
C ALA A 302 5.09 -11.30 -6.61
N LYS A 303 4.74 -10.03 -6.42
CA LYS A 303 5.47 -8.90 -7.00
C LYS A 303 6.79 -8.66 -6.29
N LEU A 304 6.82 -8.81 -4.97
CA LEU A 304 8.03 -8.67 -4.16
C LEU A 304 9.07 -9.73 -4.57
N LEU A 305 8.69 -11.01 -4.59
CA LEU A 305 9.56 -12.12 -4.99
C LEU A 305 10.03 -11.97 -6.44
N SER A 306 9.15 -11.55 -7.35
CA SER A 306 9.54 -11.33 -8.76
C SER A 306 10.50 -10.16 -8.93
N ALA A 307 10.35 -9.09 -8.14
CA ALA A 307 11.26 -7.95 -8.18
C ALA A 307 12.66 -8.34 -7.67
N LEU A 308 12.71 -9.15 -6.62
CA LEU A 308 13.95 -9.67 -6.06
C LEU A 308 14.63 -10.66 -7.02
N GLY A 309 13.88 -11.63 -7.58
CA GLY A 309 14.39 -12.56 -8.58
C GLY A 309 15.01 -11.86 -9.79
N ARG A 310 14.32 -10.86 -10.36
CA ARG A 310 14.88 -10.03 -11.45
C ARG A 310 16.11 -9.22 -11.03
N ALA A 311 16.26 -8.88 -9.75
CA ALA A 311 17.44 -8.18 -9.27
C ALA A 311 18.62 -9.13 -9.15
N ILE A 312 18.40 -10.34 -8.65
CA ILE A 312 19.38 -11.43 -8.59
C ILE A 312 19.88 -11.77 -10.00
N GLU A 313 18.97 -12.03 -10.94
CA GLU A 313 19.33 -12.33 -12.34
C GLU A 313 20.22 -11.25 -12.98
N ARG A 314 19.97 -9.97 -12.67
CA ARG A 314 20.79 -8.85 -13.16
C ARG A 314 22.18 -8.81 -12.54
N VAL A 315 22.30 -9.15 -11.25
CA VAL A 315 23.59 -9.22 -10.55
C VAL A 315 24.41 -10.39 -11.07
N ASP A 316 23.78 -11.55 -11.22
CA ASP A 316 24.44 -12.76 -11.74
C ASP A 316 24.93 -12.52 -13.18
N ALA A 317 24.10 -11.92 -14.03
CA ALA A 317 24.49 -11.60 -15.41
C ALA A 317 25.63 -10.58 -15.51
N ALA A 318 25.77 -9.68 -14.51
CA ALA A 318 26.87 -8.72 -14.46
C ALA A 318 28.16 -9.30 -13.87
N GLY A 319 28.07 -10.39 -13.10
CA GLY A 319 29.22 -11.10 -12.54
C GLY A 319 29.76 -12.22 -13.43
N ASP A 320 29.06 -12.58 -14.52
CA ASP A 320 29.44 -13.66 -15.43
C ASP A 320 30.50 -13.19 -16.47
N PRO A 321 31.76 -13.67 -16.38
CA PRO A 321 32.81 -13.30 -17.31
C PRO A 321 32.52 -13.72 -18.76
N ASP A 322 31.72 -14.78 -18.99
CA ASP A 322 31.34 -15.22 -20.34
C ASP A 322 30.29 -14.29 -20.96
N HIS A 323 29.43 -13.66 -20.16
CA HIS A 323 28.49 -12.64 -20.61
C HIS A 323 29.22 -11.35 -21.02
N ASP A 324 30.22 -10.94 -20.23
CA ASP A 324 31.13 -9.84 -20.57
C ASP A 324 32.00 -10.17 -21.79
N ARG A 325 32.38 -11.44 -21.97
CA ARG A 325 33.10 -11.91 -23.16
C ARG A 325 32.17 -11.89 -24.39
N ALA A 326 30.92 -12.32 -24.28
CA ALA A 326 29.94 -12.25 -25.36
C ALA A 326 29.60 -10.80 -25.77
N ARG A 327 29.49 -9.88 -24.81
CA ARG A 327 29.35 -8.43 -25.08
C ARG A 327 30.58 -7.83 -25.77
N ARG A 328 31.79 -8.25 -25.37
CA ARG A 328 33.05 -7.81 -25.99
C ARG A 328 33.30 -8.42 -27.36
N ILE A 329 32.85 -9.66 -27.58
CA ILE A 329 32.98 -10.35 -28.88
C ILE A 329 31.97 -9.80 -29.89
N GLY A 330 30.91 -9.13 -29.45
CA GLY A 330 29.96 -8.41 -30.31
C GLY A 330 29.39 -9.32 -31.39
N PHE A 331 28.23 -9.93 -31.13
CA PHE A 331 27.50 -10.78 -32.09
C PHE A 331 27.67 -10.28 -33.54
N LEU A 332 28.59 -10.91 -34.27
CA LEU A 332 28.83 -10.66 -35.67
C LEU A 332 27.57 -11.08 -36.42
N SER A 333 27.12 -10.17 -37.28
CA SER A 333 26.05 -10.32 -38.26
C SER A 333 25.97 -11.72 -38.87
N TRP A 334 24.78 -12.32 -38.88
CA TRP A 334 24.46 -13.40 -39.79
C TRP A 334 24.49 -12.88 -41.24
N PRO A 335 25.15 -13.57 -42.20
CA PRO A 335 25.01 -13.26 -43.60
C PRO A 335 23.62 -13.71 -44.06
N THR A 336 22.83 -12.77 -44.59
CA THR A 336 21.72 -13.10 -45.48
C THR A 336 22.32 -13.62 -46.79
N GLY A 337 22.03 -14.87 -47.14
CA GLY A 337 22.29 -15.41 -48.46
C GLY A 337 21.44 -14.74 -49.54
#